data_AF-A0A926LLB3-F1
#
_entry.id   AF-A0A926LLB3-F1
#
_cell.length_a   1.000
_cell.length_b   1.000
_cell.length_c   1.000
_cell.angle_alpha   90.00
_cell.angle_beta   90.00
_cell.angle_gamma   90.00
#
_symmetry.space_group_name_H-M   'P 1'
#
loop_
_entity.id
_entity.type
_entity.pdbx_description
1 polymer ?
#
loop_
_entity_poly.entity_id
_entity_poly.type
_entity_poly.pdbx_seq_one_letter_code
_entity_poly.pdbx_strand_id
1 'polypeptide(L)'
;MALIHLTDPDFRVCEISFDSLLVIQAEAEERGWATRWSSVDALRSQVREGAVLLRPLMREERGGVVQAYRCLLLFATDGDQNAGGVATIDLDPARLKSLDRIDRDPAVRRVLARMFTLATGGISMISKK
;
A
#
# COMPACT_ATOMS: atom_id res chain seq x y z
N MET A 1 1.54 17.82 -4.69
CA MET A 1 0.80 16.54 -4.70
C MET A 1 -0.52 16.67 -5.44
N ALA A 2 -0.70 15.95 -6.56
CA ALA A 2 -1.96 15.86 -7.29
C ALA A 2 -2.65 14.52 -7.01
N LEU A 3 -3.95 14.53 -6.71
CA LEU A 3 -4.73 13.31 -6.50
C LEU A 3 -4.86 12.51 -7.80
N ILE A 4 -4.82 11.19 -7.69
CA ILE A 4 -5.04 10.28 -8.82
C ILE A 4 -6.53 9.97 -8.92
N HIS A 5 -7.13 10.29 -10.06
CA HIS A 5 -8.53 10.05 -10.33
C HIS A 5 -8.76 8.65 -10.90
N LEU A 6 -10.01 8.14 -10.84
CA LEU A 6 -10.36 6.82 -11.39
C LEU A 6 -10.06 6.67 -12.88
N THR A 7 -10.10 7.78 -13.63
CA THR A 7 -9.87 7.83 -15.07
C THR A 7 -8.39 7.98 -15.43
N ASP A 8 -7.51 8.19 -14.45
CA ASP A 8 -6.09 8.38 -14.70
C ASP A 8 -5.41 7.06 -15.10
N PRO A 9 -4.40 7.09 -16.00
CA PRO A 9 -3.66 5.88 -16.38
C PRO A 9 -2.87 5.27 -15.20
N ASP A 10 -2.50 6.08 -14.22
CA ASP A 10 -1.80 5.63 -13.01
C ASP A 10 -2.73 4.95 -12.02
N PHE A 11 -4.04 5.11 -12.19
CA PHE A 11 -5.04 4.40 -11.42
C PHE A 11 -4.90 2.89 -11.64
N ARG A 12 -4.56 2.20 -10.55
CA ARG A 12 -4.45 0.74 -10.51
C ARG A 12 -4.61 0.22 -9.09
N VAL A 13 -5.01 -1.04 -8.97
CA VAL A 13 -4.98 -1.78 -7.71
C VAL A 13 -4.02 -2.94 -7.89
N CYS A 14 -3.06 -3.06 -6.98
CA CYS A 14 -2.06 -4.12 -6.94
C CYS A 14 -2.26 -4.96 -5.68
N GLU A 15 -1.97 -6.26 -5.79
CA GLU A 15 -1.76 -7.14 -4.64
C GLU A 15 -0.25 -7.35 -4.53
N ILE A 16 0.34 -7.00 -3.39
CA ILE A 16 1.76 -7.23 -3.10
C ILE A 16 1.89 -8.22 -1.93
N SER A 17 3.04 -8.89 -1.85
CA SER A 17 3.36 -9.72 -0.68
C SER A 17 3.80 -8.86 0.50
N PHE A 18 3.76 -9.44 1.69
CA PHE A 18 4.34 -8.83 2.88
C PHE A 18 5.83 -8.52 2.69
N ASP A 19 6.62 -9.44 2.14
CA ASP A 19 8.05 -9.21 1.87
C ASP A 19 8.27 -8.04 0.90
N SER A 20 7.42 -7.91 -0.13
CA SER A 20 7.44 -6.76 -1.03
C SER A 20 7.18 -5.45 -0.29
N LEU A 21 6.25 -5.44 0.69
CA LEU A 21 6.01 -4.27 1.52
C LEU A 21 7.23 -3.92 2.39
N LEU A 22 7.95 -4.91 2.93
CA LEU A 22 9.18 -4.67 3.70
C LEU A 22 10.27 -4.00 2.84
N VAL A 23 10.45 -4.49 1.61
CA VAL A 23 11.39 -3.89 0.65
C VAL A 23 11.00 -2.46 0.33
N ILE A 24 9.71 -2.19 0.07
CA ILE A 24 9.22 -0.84 -0.22
C ILE A 24 9.44 0.10 0.98
N GLN A 25 9.22 -0.37 2.21
CA GLN A 25 9.49 0.41 3.42
C GLN A 25 10.98 0.77 3.54
N ALA A 26 11.88 -0.19 3.32
CA ALA A 26 13.31 0.07 3.36
C ALA A 26 13.74 1.07 2.26
N GLU A 27 13.23 0.92 1.04
CA GLU A 27 13.49 1.85 -0.07
C GLU A 27 13.03 3.27 0.25
N ALA A 28 11.87 3.41 0.89
CA ALA A 28 11.33 4.71 1.30
C ALA A 28 12.20 5.34 2.41
N GLU A 29 12.68 4.56 3.37
CA GLU A 29 13.61 5.01 4.40
C GLU A 29 14.95 5.49 3.81
N GLU A 30 15.56 4.69 2.93
CA GLU A 30 16.83 5.02 2.26
C GLU A 30 16.74 6.32 1.45
N ARG A 31 15.57 6.60 0.88
CA ARG A 31 15.30 7.81 0.07
C ARG A 31 14.85 9.00 0.91
N GLY A 32 14.71 8.84 2.23
CA GLY A 32 14.22 9.89 3.13
C GLY A 32 12.75 10.27 2.87
N TRP A 33 11.96 9.36 2.30
CA TRP A 33 10.54 9.59 2.04
C TRP A 33 9.70 9.38 3.30
N ALA A 34 8.48 9.93 3.28
CA ALA A 34 7.59 9.82 4.43
C ALA A 34 7.08 8.38 4.57
N THR A 35 7.44 7.74 5.68
CA THR A 35 7.00 6.39 6.03
C THR A 35 6.04 6.38 7.22
N ARG A 36 5.07 5.45 7.19
CA ARG A 36 4.14 5.27 8.30
C ARG A 36 4.75 4.55 9.49
N TRP A 37 5.75 3.72 9.24
CA TRP A 37 6.53 3.02 10.26
C TRP A 37 7.89 3.68 10.43
N SER A 38 8.41 3.72 11.66
CA SER A 38 9.75 4.23 11.95
C SER A 38 10.88 3.30 11.50
N SER A 39 10.58 2.01 11.33
CA SER A 39 11.49 0.98 10.86
C SER A 39 10.74 -0.20 10.24
N VAL A 40 11.47 -1.07 9.54
CA VAL A 40 10.98 -2.39 9.10
C VAL A 40 10.46 -3.24 10.28
N ASP A 41 11.11 -3.17 11.45
CA ASP A 41 10.65 -3.91 12.64
C ASP A 41 9.33 -3.36 13.18
N ALA A 42 9.16 -2.03 13.19
CA ALA A 42 7.90 -1.41 13.57
C ALA A 42 6.76 -1.84 12.63
N LEU A 43 7.04 -1.97 11.33
CA LEU A 43 6.11 -2.51 10.34
C LEU A 43 5.73 -3.96 10.67
N ARG A 44 6.72 -4.84 10.91
CA ARG A 44 6.48 -6.24 11.27
C ARG A 44 5.59 -6.40 12.51
N SER A 45 5.70 -5.48 13.47
CA SER A 45 4.89 -5.50 14.71
C SER A 45 3.42 -5.08 14.53
N GLN A 46 3.03 -4.57 13.36
CA GLN A 46 1.69 -4.02 13.12
C GLN A 46 0.97 -4.69 11.95
N VAL A 47 1.72 -5.22 10.98
CA VAL A 47 1.18 -5.83 9.78
C VAL A 47 1.35 -7.34 9.88
N ARG A 48 0.25 -8.06 9.75
CA ARG A 48 0.30 -9.52 9.65
C ARG A 48 0.84 -9.94 8.29
N GLU A 49 1.66 -10.98 8.31
CA GLU A 49 2.14 -11.63 7.08
C GLU A 49 0.98 -12.08 6.19
N GLY A 50 1.10 -11.80 4.90
CA GLY A 50 0.10 -12.11 3.89
C GLY A 50 0.05 -11.07 2.77
N ALA A 51 -1.01 -11.13 1.98
CA ALA A 51 -1.23 -10.18 0.89
C ALA A 51 -1.45 -8.76 1.42
N VAL A 52 -1.07 -7.74 0.67
CA VAL A 52 -1.35 -6.34 0.95
C VAL A 52 -1.91 -5.71 -0.31
N LEU A 53 -3.03 -5.01 -0.19
CA LEU A 53 -3.57 -4.25 -1.32
C LEU A 53 -2.91 -2.89 -1.35
N LEU A 54 -2.47 -2.49 -2.54
CA LEU A 54 -1.82 -1.22 -2.79
C LEU A 54 -2.56 -0.48 -3.90
N ARG A 55 -2.79 0.82 -3.71
CA ARG A 55 -3.36 1.69 -4.73
C ARG A 55 -2.68 3.06 -4.69
N PRO A 56 -2.20 3.59 -5.82
CA PRO A 56 -1.75 4.99 -5.89
C PRO A 56 -2.88 5.95 -5.51
N LEU A 57 -2.57 6.92 -4.65
CA LEU A 57 -3.47 7.98 -4.19
C LEU A 57 -3.07 9.35 -4.77
N MET A 58 -1.78 9.67 -4.78
CA MET A 58 -1.28 10.96 -5.26
C MET A 58 0.04 10.81 -6.02
N ARG A 59 0.30 11.74 -6.94
CA ARG A 59 1.61 11.97 -7.55
C ARG A 59 2.35 13.04 -6.76
N GLU A 60 3.60 12.74 -6.40
CA GLU A 60 4.55 13.75 -5.97
C GLU A 60 5.44 14.12 -7.15
N GLU A 61 5.38 15.37 -7.57
CA GLU A 61 5.99 15.86 -8.79
C GLU A 61 6.98 16.98 -8.48
N ARG A 62 8.12 16.96 -9.17
CA ARG A 62 9.09 18.06 -9.16
C ARG A 62 9.47 18.38 -10.59
N GLY A 63 9.19 19.61 -11.04
CA GLY A 63 9.46 20.03 -12.42
C GLY A 63 8.68 19.22 -13.47
N GLY A 64 7.45 18.77 -13.16
CA GLY A 64 6.62 17.96 -14.06
C GLY A 64 7.02 16.49 -14.16
N VAL A 65 8.02 16.05 -13.38
CA VAL A 65 8.44 14.65 -13.31
C VAL A 65 7.96 14.05 -12.00
N VAL A 66 7.22 12.93 -12.09
CA VAL A 66 6.80 12.16 -10.90
C VAL A 66 8.04 11.58 -10.21
N GLN A 67 8.28 12.01 -8.98
CA GLN A 67 9.38 11.54 -8.14
C GLN A 67 8.96 10.32 -7.31
N ALA A 68 7.73 10.33 -6.81
CA ALA A 68 7.15 9.25 -6.04
C ALA A 68 5.63 9.21 -6.20
N TYR A 69 5.04 8.05 -5.96
CA TYR A 69 3.61 7.89 -5.78
C TYR A 69 3.31 7.72 -4.29
N ARG A 70 2.45 8.57 -3.72
CA ARG A 70 1.86 8.26 -2.42
C ARG A 70 0.79 7.21 -2.63
N CYS A 71 0.99 6.03 -2.08
CA CYS A 71 0.08 4.90 -2.18
C CYS A 71 -0.67 4.69 -0.86
N LEU A 72 -1.92 4.22 -0.97
CA LEU A 72 -2.68 3.65 0.13
C LEU A 72 -2.43 2.14 0.19
N LEU A 73 -2.28 1.64 1.40
CA LEU A 73 -2.15 0.23 1.71
C LEU A 73 -3.39 -0.24 2.48
N LEU A 74 -3.88 -1.44 2.20
CA LEU A 74 -4.83 -2.17 3.04
C LEU A 74 -4.29 -3.56 3.34
N PHE A 75 -4.20 -3.91 4.62
CA PHE A 75 -3.61 -5.16 5.12
C PHE A 75 -4.34 -5.66 6.37
N ALA A 76 -4.09 -6.91 6.74
CA ALA A 76 -4.53 -7.43 8.03
C ALA A 76 -3.56 -6.97 9.14
N THR A 77 -4.08 -6.54 10.28
CA THR A 77 -3.24 -6.15 11.41
C THR A 77 -2.77 -7.35 12.21
N ASP A 78 -1.61 -7.22 12.83
CA ASP A 78 -1.18 -8.19 13.84
C ASP A 78 -2.05 -8.06 15.11
N GLY A 79 -2.41 -9.18 15.75
CA GLY A 79 -3.21 -9.21 16.99
C GLY A 79 -4.73 -9.47 16.89
N ASP A 80 -5.42 -9.09 15.81
CA ASP A 80 -6.84 -9.42 15.58
C ASP A 80 -7.05 -10.06 14.21
N GLN A 81 -7.64 -11.26 14.20
CA GLN A 81 -7.76 -12.09 12.99
C GLN A 81 -8.53 -11.47 11.84
N ASN A 82 -9.42 -10.52 12.12
CA ASN A 82 -10.28 -9.93 11.10
C ASN A 82 -10.14 -8.41 10.97
N ALA A 83 -9.28 -7.75 11.77
CA ALA A 83 -9.12 -6.30 11.68
C ALA A 83 -8.19 -5.89 10.53
N GLY A 84 -8.60 -4.85 9.81
CA GLY A 84 -7.82 -4.23 8.73
C GLY A 84 -7.07 -2.98 9.19
N GLY A 85 -5.89 -2.78 8.63
CA GLY A 85 -5.09 -1.58 8.77
C GLY A 85 -4.97 -0.85 7.44
N VAL A 86 -5.08 0.48 7.47
CA VAL A 86 -4.75 1.35 6.34
C VAL A 86 -3.56 2.25 6.69
N ALA A 87 -2.64 2.38 5.75
CA ALA A 87 -1.48 3.26 5.86
C ALA A 87 -1.16 3.90 4.51
N THR A 88 -0.37 4.97 4.53
CA THR A 88 0.24 5.54 3.33
C THR A 88 1.72 5.21 3.27
N ILE A 89 2.23 4.97 2.07
CA ILE A 89 3.65 4.82 1.79
C ILE A 89 3.98 5.50 0.47
N ASP A 90 5.16 6.11 0.38
CA ASP A 90 5.65 6.68 -0.87
C ASP A 90 6.43 5.60 -1.63
N LEU A 91 6.17 5.48 -2.94
CA LEU A 91 6.65 4.39 -3.80
C LEU A 91 7.37 4.94 -5.04
N ASP A 92 8.46 4.29 -5.43
CA ASP A 92 9.20 4.63 -6.63
C ASP A 92 8.38 4.37 -7.92
N PRO A 93 8.38 5.28 -8.90
CA PRO A 93 7.63 5.10 -10.14
C PRO A 93 7.98 3.82 -10.93
N ALA A 94 9.24 3.38 -10.93
CA ALA A 94 9.65 2.15 -11.58
C ALA A 94 9.14 0.93 -10.82
N ARG A 95 9.16 0.97 -9.48
CA ARG A 95 8.58 -0.07 -8.63
C ARG A 95 7.08 -0.21 -8.88
N LEU A 96 6.33 0.90 -8.94
CA LEU A 96 4.89 0.84 -9.25
C LEU A 96 4.59 0.22 -10.62
N LYS A 97 5.45 0.47 -11.62
CA LYS A 97 5.29 -0.08 -12.97
C LYS A 97 5.52 -1.59 -13.04
N SER A 98 6.32 -2.15 -12.13
CA SER A 98 6.60 -3.59 -12.10
C SER A 98 5.61 -4.41 -11.27
N LEU A 99 4.69 -3.75 -10.54
CA LEU A 99 3.65 -4.46 -9.78
C LEU A 99 2.53 -4.96 -10.68
N ASP A 100 2.12 -6.21 -10.44
CA ASP A 100 0.97 -6.80 -11.10
C ASP A 100 -0.33 -6.08 -10.71
N ARG A 101 -1.22 -5.98 -11.70
CA ARG A 101 -2.51 -5.30 -11.59
C ARG A 101 -3.62 -6.31 -11.42
N ILE A 102 -4.34 -6.23 -10.30
CA ILE A 102 -5.48 -7.11 -10.02
C ILE A 102 -6.81 -6.51 -10.44
N ASP A 103 -6.86 -5.21 -10.74
CA ASP A 103 -8.07 -4.50 -11.16
C ASP A 103 -8.55 -4.88 -12.57
N ARG A 104 -7.81 -5.75 -13.27
CA ARG A 104 -8.14 -6.31 -14.58
C ARG A 104 -8.18 -7.84 -14.58
N ASP A 105 -7.99 -8.46 -13.41
CA ASP A 105 -7.77 -9.90 -13.27
C ASP A 105 -9.00 -10.60 -12.64
N PRO A 106 -9.36 -11.82 -13.08
CA PRO A 106 -10.31 -12.68 -12.37
C PRO A 106 -10.06 -12.81 -10.84
N ALA A 107 -8.81 -12.69 -10.40
CA ALA A 107 -8.37 -12.68 -9.00
C ALA A 107 -9.01 -11.56 -8.17
N VAL A 108 -9.60 -10.53 -8.79
CA VAL A 108 -10.29 -9.45 -8.09
C VAL A 108 -11.38 -9.97 -7.13
N ARG A 109 -12.03 -11.10 -7.45
CA ARG A 109 -13.06 -11.70 -6.58
C ARG A 109 -12.49 -12.12 -5.21
N ARG A 110 -11.32 -12.75 -5.21
CA ARG A 110 -10.63 -13.18 -3.98
C ARG A 110 -10.23 -11.96 -3.15
N VAL A 111 -9.70 -10.94 -3.81
CA VAL A 111 -9.30 -9.69 -3.16
C VAL A 111 -10.50 -8.96 -2.55
N LEU A 112 -11.60 -8.84 -3.29
CA LEU A 112 -12.82 -8.21 -2.79
C LEU A 112 -13.37 -8.95 -1.57
N ALA A 113 -13.46 -10.28 -1.63
CA ALA A 113 -13.90 -11.08 -0.48
C ALA A 113 -13.04 -10.80 0.75
N ARG A 114 -11.72 -10.78 0.59
CA ARG A 114 -10.77 -10.46 1.66
C ARG A 114 -10.96 -9.05 2.22
N MET A 115 -11.13 -8.04 1.35
CA MET A 115 -11.38 -6.67 1.77
C MET A 115 -12.65 -6.57 2.63
N PHE A 116 -13.73 -7.25 2.25
CA PHE A 116 -14.95 -7.29 3.04
C PHE A 116 -14.75 -8.03 4.37
N THR A 117 -13.96 -9.11 4.42
CA THR A 117 -13.59 -9.75 5.69
C THR A 117 -12.89 -8.77 6.62
N LEU A 118 -11.90 -8.02 6.12
CA LEU A 118 -11.23 -6.98 6.91
C LEU A 118 -12.19 -5.88 7.37
N ALA A 119 -13.12 -5.47 6.49
CA ALA A 119 -14.13 -4.47 6.84
C ALA A 119 -15.07 -4.95 7.96
N THR A 120 -15.39 -6.25 8.02
CA THR A 120 -16.24 -6.80 9.10
C THR A 120 -15.57 -6.81 10.47
N GLY A 121 -14.25 -6.95 10.55
CA GLY A 121 -13.49 -6.77 11.79
C GLY A 121 -13.13 -5.32 12.10
N GLY A 122 -13.46 -4.39 11.20
CA GLY A 122 -13.15 -2.97 11.30
C GLY A 122 -11.82 -2.61 10.62
N ILE A 123 -11.79 -1.45 9.97
CA ILE A 123 -10.60 -0.91 9.31
C ILE A 123 -10.20 0.40 10.02
N SER A 124 -8.96 0.46 10.48
CA SER A 124 -8.42 1.64 11.15
C SER A 124 -7.20 2.18 10.42
N MET A 125 -7.02 3.50 10.47
CA MET A 125 -5.75 4.10 10.07
C MET A 125 -4.68 3.68 11.10
N ILE A 126 -3.63 2.99 10.64
CA ILE A 126 -2.50 2.67 11.51
C ILE A 126 -1.82 3.95 11.92
N SER A 127 -1.41 4.07 13.18
CA SER A 127 -0.59 5.17 13.69
C SER A 127 0.90 4.81 13.68
N LYS A 128 1.73 5.81 13.45
CA LYS A 128 3.19 5.65 13.50
C LYS A 128 3.60 5.21 14.90
N LYS A 129 4.33 4.09 14.96
CA LYS A 129 5.08 3.64 16.13
C LYS A 129 6.54 4.00 15.94
#